data_AF-A0A0Q8RMS5-F1
#
_entry.id   AF-A0A0Q8RMS5-F1
#
_cell.length_a   1.000
_cell.length_b   1.000
_cell.length_c   1.000
_cell.angle_alpha   90.00
_cell.angle_beta   90.00
_cell.angle_gamma   90.00
#
_symmetry.space_group_name_H-M   'P 1'
#
loop_
_entity.id
_entity.type
_entity.pdbx_description
1 polymer ?
#
loop_
_entity_poly.entity_id
_entity_poly.type
_entity_poly.pdbx_seq_one_letter_code
_entity_poly.pdbx_strand_id
1 'polypeptide(L)'
;MIIVSVQLLSARDGSTQELARAYISNEGGDATLGDYGVEILRGRSSEDFARRTVLKRGKVLRHPRQREHVWNLVAKALSGLGYGIGRK
;
A
#
# COMPACT_ATOMS: atom_id res chain seq x y z
N MET A 1 7.41 6.86 5.96
CA MET A 1 7.10 5.69 5.12
C MET A 1 6.20 4.77 5.92
N ILE A 2 5.13 4.24 5.33
CA ILE A 2 4.29 3.21 5.94
C ILE A 2 4.32 1.94 5.09
N ILE A 3 4.13 0.79 5.75
CA ILE A 3 3.97 -0.51 5.10
C ILE A 3 2.53 -0.93 5.29
N VAL A 4 1.85 -1.29 4.20
CA VAL A 4 0.51 -1.84 4.23
C VAL A 4 0.61 -3.31 3.83
N SER A 5 0.19 -4.19 4.72
CA SER A 5 0.16 -5.63 4.48
C SER A 5 -1.28 -6.14 4.51
N VAL A 6 -1.57 -7.13 3.67
CA VAL A 6 -2.82 -7.91 3.72
C VAL A 6 -2.45 -9.28 4.26
N GLN A 7 -3.06 -9.66 5.39
CA GLN A 7 -2.77 -10.92 6.06
C GLN A 7 -4.03 -11.79 6.11
N LEU A 8 -3.85 -13.07 5.82
CA LEU A 8 -4.79 -14.12 6.14
C LEU A 8 -4.47 -14.62 7.54
N LEU A 9 -5.43 -14.55 8.45
CA LEU A 9 -5.36 -15.15 9.77
C LEU A 9 -6.34 -16.32 9.81
N SER A 10 -5.81 -17.53 9.98
CA SER A 10 -6.62 -18.74 10.04
C SER A 10 -7.24 -18.90 11.42
N ALA A 11 -8.57 -18.91 11.48
CA ALA A 11 -9.30 -19.21 12.72
C ALA A 11 -9.21 -20.70 13.12
N ARG A 12 -8.78 -21.58 12.21
CA ARG A 12 -8.72 -23.03 12.45
C ARG A 12 -7.47 -23.45 13.21
N ASP A 13 -6.31 -22.94 12.79
CA ASP A 13 -5.00 -23.36 13.28
C ASP A 13 -4.15 -22.19 13.78
N GLY A 14 -4.67 -20.96 13.76
CA GLY A 14 -3.98 -19.76 14.22
C GLY A 14 -2.84 -19.31 13.29
N SER A 15 -2.65 -19.99 12.14
CA SER A 15 -1.59 -19.63 11.20
C SER A 15 -1.85 -18.27 10.57
N THR A 16 -0.77 -17.57 10.23
CA THR A 16 -0.83 -16.27 9.55
C THR A 16 -0.04 -16.33 8.26
N GLN A 17 -0.59 -15.74 7.20
CA GLN A 17 0.08 -15.65 5.91
C GLN A 17 -0.09 -14.24 5.35
N GLU A 18 1.03 -13.62 4.96
CA GLU A 18 0.97 -12.35 4.24
C GLU A 18 0.70 -12.58 2.75
N LEU A 19 -0.39 -12.02 2.26
CA LEU A 19 -0.86 -12.18 0.88
C LEU A 19 -0.38 -11.06 -0.05
N ALA A 20 -0.17 -9.86 0.49
CA ALA A 20 0.27 -8.69 -0.27
C ALA A 20 0.99 -7.69 0.64
N ARG A 21 1.94 -6.95 0.05
CA ARG A 21 2.66 -5.87 0.71
C ARG A 21 2.81 -4.65 -0.20
N ALA A 22 2.56 -3.47 0.36
CA ALA A 22 2.76 -2.18 -0.30
C ALA A 22 3.62 -1.26 0.57
N TYR A 23 4.49 -0.49 -0.07
CA TYR A 23 5.25 0.60 0.54
C TYR A 23 4.65 1.93 0.08
N ILE A 24 4.36 2.80 1.04
CA ILE A 24 3.92 4.18 0.79
C ILE A 24 4.94 5.12 1.44
N SER A 25 5.74 5.75 0.61
CA SER A 25 6.88 6.60 1.02
C SER A 25 6.51 8.06 0.81
N ASN A 26 6.79 8.92 1.80
CA ASN A 26 6.64 10.36 1.59
C ASN A 26 7.77 10.82 0.64
N GLU A 27 7.39 11.48 -0.45
CA GLU A 27 8.31 12.02 -1.47
C GLU A 27 8.41 13.55 -1.42
N GLY A 28 7.62 14.21 -0.54
CA GLY A 28 7.60 15.66 -0.42
C GLY A 28 6.29 16.22 0.13
N GLY A 29 6.10 17.51 -0.11
CA GLY A 29 4.96 18.32 0.34
C GLY A 29 5.29 19.22 1.54
N ASP A 30 4.24 19.79 2.14
CA ASP A 30 4.32 20.72 3.27
C ASP A 30 3.78 20.09 4.57
N ALA A 31 3.62 20.91 5.62
CA ALA A 31 3.14 20.46 6.93
C ALA A 31 1.75 19.79 6.86
N THR A 32 0.89 20.22 5.93
CA THR A 32 -0.52 19.83 5.82
C THR A 32 -0.80 18.90 4.65
N LEU A 33 -0.02 18.99 3.57
CA LEU A 33 -0.16 18.22 2.34
C LEU A 33 1.09 17.38 2.08
N GLY A 34 0.92 16.12 1.69
CA GLY A 34 2.03 15.24 1.36
C GLY A 34 1.92 14.59 -0.01
N ASP A 35 3.06 14.47 -0.67
CA ASP A 35 3.21 13.65 -1.87
C ASP A 35 3.80 12.30 -1.48
N TYR A 36 3.26 11.23 -2.06
CA TYR A 36 3.60 9.88 -1.68
C TYR A 36 3.85 9.00 -2.91
N GLY A 37 5.00 8.34 -2.91
CA GLY A 37 5.31 7.23 -3.81
C GLY A 37 4.70 5.94 -3.28
N VAL A 38 4.16 5.12 -4.18
CA VAL A 38 3.52 3.85 -3.84
C VAL A 38 4.17 2.74 -4.64
N GLU A 39 4.60 1.68 -3.96
CA GLU A 39 5.15 0.48 -4.58
C GLU A 39 4.44 -0.75 -4.01
N ILE A 40 3.85 -1.58 -4.88
CA ILE A 40 3.33 -2.90 -4.49
C ILE A 40 4.36 -3.96 -4.86
N LEU A 41 4.65 -4.86 -3.94
CA LEU A 41 5.58 -5.96 -4.17
C LEU A 41 4.89 -7.16 -4.83
N ARG A 42 5.64 -7.85 -5.68
CA ARG A 42 5.27 -9.16 -6.24
C ARG A 42 5.55 -10.23 -5.19
N GLY A 43 4.59 -11.11 -4.97
CA GLY A 43 4.76 -12.26 -4.07
C GLY A 43 3.50 -12.63 -3.30
N ARG A 44 3.58 -13.73 -2.56
CA ARG A 44 2.54 -14.17 -1.59
C ARG A 44 3.17 -14.80 -0.32
N SER A 45 4.43 -14.48 -0.05
CA SER A 45 5.15 -14.93 1.14
C SER A 45 6.15 -13.89 1.61
N SER A 46 6.56 -14.00 2.87
CA SER A 46 7.59 -13.14 3.46
C SER A 46 8.90 -13.17 2.67
N GLU A 47 9.29 -14.33 2.16
CA GLU A 47 10.49 -14.53 1.34
C GLU A 47 10.37 -13.81 0.00
N ASP A 48 9.20 -13.83 -0.64
CA ASP A 48 8.95 -13.08 -1.86
C ASP A 48 9.08 -11.58 -1.63
N PHE A 49 8.49 -11.09 -0.54
CA PHE A 49 8.52 -9.66 -0.19
C PHE A 49 9.91 -9.21 0.27
N ALA A 50 10.73 -10.10 0.83
CA ALA A 50 12.13 -9.83 1.17
C ALA A 50 12.97 -9.52 -0.07
N ARG A 51 12.62 -10.09 -1.24
CA ARG A 51 13.28 -9.79 -2.53
C ARG A 51 12.93 -8.40 -3.09
N ARG A 52 11.95 -7.70 -2.50
CA ARG A 52 11.54 -6.33 -2.87
C ARG A 52 11.28 -6.14 -4.37
N THR A 53 10.83 -7.19 -5.06
CA THR A 53 10.50 -7.11 -6.48
C THR A 53 9.21 -6.32 -6.65
N VAL A 54 9.30 -5.13 -7.27
CA VAL A 54 8.14 -4.26 -7.46
C VAL A 54 7.25 -4.79 -8.59
N LEU A 55 5.96 -4.97 -8.31
CA LEU A 55 4.93 -5.35 -9.28
C LEU A 55 4.32 -4.13 -9.96
N LYS A 56 3.98 -3.09 -9.19
CA LYS A 56 3.39 -1.84 -9.69
C LYS A 56 3.91 -0.64 -8.90
N ARG A 57 3.97 0.51 -9.58
CA ARG A 57 4.28 1.82 -8.99
C ARG A 57 3.15 2.80 -9.24
N GLY A 58 2.95 3.70 -8.30
CA GLY A 58 1.94 4.75 -8.36
C GLY A 58 2.37 5.94 -7.52
N LYS A 59 1.57 7.01 -7.60
CA LYS A 59 1.77 8.23 -6.81
C LYS A 59 0.44 8.74 -6.27
N VAL A 60 0.49 9.32 -5.08
CA VAL A 60 -0.59 10.13 -4.50
C VAL A 60 -0.04 11.52 -4.28
N LEU A 61 -0.67 12.53 -4.89
CA LEU A 61 -0.23 13.92 -4.80
C LEU A 61 -1.12 14.72 -3.86
N ARG A 62 -0.53 15.66 -3.11
CA ARG A 62 -1.20 16.63 -2.24
C ARG A 62 -2.21 16.00 -1.27
N HIS A 63 -1.89 14.86 -0.67
CA HIS A 63 -2.75 14.20 0.31
C HIS A 63 -2.78 14.97 1.65
N PRO A 64 -3.97 15.29 2.20
CA PRO A 64 -4.12 16.00 3.48
C PRO A 64 -3.71 15.16 4.72
N ARG A 65 -2.40 15.10 5.02
CA ARG A 65 -1.79 14.14 5.95
C ARG A 65 -2.22 14.25 7.43
N GLN A 66 -2.76 15.40 7.86
CA GLN A 66 -3.23 15.61 9.24
C GLN A 66 -4.76 15.54 9.37
N ARG A 67 -5.47 15.71 8.26
CA ARG A 67 -6.94 15.85 8.24
C ARG A 67 -7.62 14.54 7.89
N GLU A 68 -7.02 13.73 7.03
CA GLU A 68 -7.61 12.49 6.55
C GLU A 68 -7.05 11.28 7.31
N HIS A 69 -7.93 10.33 7.65
CA HIS A 69 -7.50 9.03 8.16
C HIS A 69 -6.60 8.30 7.14
N VAL A 70 -5.60 7.54 7.60
CA VAL A 70 -4.62 6.86 6.74
C VAL A 70 -5.26 5.96 5.67
N TRP A 71 -6.43 5.39 5.94
CA TRP A 71 -7.19 4.59 4.97
C TRP A 71 -7.54 5.37 3.69
N ASN A 72 -7.71 6.70 3.75
CA ASN A 72 -7.89 7.51 2.54
C ASN A 72 -6.61 7.55 1.68
N LEU A 73 -5.44 7.62 2.30
CA LEU A 73 -4.16 7.52 1.59
C LEU A 73 -4.03 6.14 0.93
N VAL A 74 -4.34 5.07 1.67
CA VAL A 74 -4.31 3.70 1.13
C VAL A 74 -5.29 3.54 -0.03
N ALA A 75 -6.52 4.05 0.08
CA ALA A 75 -7.51 3.98 -0.98
C ALA A 75 -7.07 4.74 -2.24
N LYS A 76 -6.56 5.98 -2.08
CA LYS A 76 -6.01 6.78 -3.19
C LYS A 76 -4.82 6.07 -3.85
N ALA A 77 -3.94 5.47 -3.05
CA ALA A 77 -2.80 4.69 -3.52
C ALA A 77 -3.25 3.48 -4.37
N LEU A 78 -4.20 2.69 -3.87
CA LEU A 78 -4.76 1.53 -4.59
C LEU A 78 -5.46 1.96 -5.89
N SER A 79 -6.24 3.04 -5.86
CA SER A 79 -6.89 3.60 -7.04
C SER A 79 -5.85 4.07 -8.08
N GLY A 80 -4.80 4.76 -7.65
CA GLY A 80 -3.70 5.22 -8.53
C GLY A 80 -2.92 4.08 -9.19
N LEU A 81 -2.96 2.88 -8.60
CA LEU A 81 -2.40 1.65 -9.14
C LEU A 81 -3.38 0.85 -10.02
N GLY A 82 -4.60 1.36 -10.21
CA GLY A 82 -5.66 0.71 -10.99
C GLY A 82 -6.37 -0.43 -10.28
N TYR A 83 -6.28 -0.55 -8.96
CA TYR A 83 -7.11 -1.49 -8.19
C TYR A 83 -8.49 -0.89 -7.89
N GLY A 84 -9.51 -1.75 -7.81
CA GLY A 84 -10.88 -1.33 -7.50
C GLY A 84 -11.61 -0.63 -8.66
N ILE A 85 -10.93 -0.38 -9.79
CA ILE A 85 -11.57 0.07 -11.02
C ILE A 85 -12.14 -1.19 -11.69
N GLY A 86 -13.45 -1.40 -11.57
CA GLY A 86 -14.14 -2.47 -12.30
C GLY A 86 -13.86 -2.33 -13.80
N ARG A 87 -13.60 -3.44 -14.50
CA ARG A 87 -13.61 -3.42 -15.97
C ARG A 87 -14.99 -2.91 -16.40
N LYS A 88 -15.04 -1.78 -17.11
CA LYS A 88 -16.24 -1.38 -17.86
C LYS A 88 -16.38 -2.29 -19.07
#